data_AF-A0A4Y9M3R9-F1
#
_entry.id   AF-A0A4Y9M3R9-F1
#
_cell.length_a   1.000
_cell.length_b   1.000
_cell.length_c   1.000
_cell.angle_alpha   90.00
_cell.angle_beta   90.00
_cell.angle_gamma   90.00
#
_symmetry.space_group_name_H-M   'P 1'
#
loop_
_entity.id
_entity.type
_entity.pdbx_description
1 polymer ?
#
loop_
_entity_poly.entity_id
_entity_poly.type
_entity_poly.pdbx_seq_one_letter_code
_entity_poly.pdbx_strand_id
1 'polypeptide(L)'
;MRLHLFRLQVSLDNICGLFAGSPVMSDADFAGRLDELRTTANAASEHATELRQALLGGLQQDAAITPETLSRWIGRRQTAQLHARADLIEKSATIAVELATLSVLDAERISISAVLARRQAVAVQVQRDDPP
;
A
#
# COMPACT_ATOMS: atom_id res chain seq x y z
N MET A 1 4.81 11.48 -5.40
CA MET A 1 4.57 10.26 -6.22
C MET A 1 5.78 9.33 -6.34
N ARG A 2 6.95 9.77 -6.88
CA ARG A 2 8.13 8.89 -7.08
C ARG A 2 8.58 8.13 -5.83
N LEU A 3 8.62 8.79 -4.66
CA LEU A 3 8.96 8.15 -3.39
C LEU A 3 8.01 7.00 -3.02
N HIS A 4 6.70 7.20 -3.19
CA HIS A 4 5.70 6.17 -2.90
C HIS A 4 5.83 4.99 -3.85
N LEU A 5 6.03 5.24 -5.13
CA LEU A 5 6.28 4.17 -6.11
C LEU A 5 7.54 3.35 -5.78
N PHE A 6 8.62 4.01 -5.36
CA PHE A 6 9.83 3.32 -4.93
C PHE A 6 9.59 2.46 -3.68
N ARG A 7 8.89 3.00 -2.67
CA ARG A 7 8.53 2.26 -1.45
C ARG A 7 7.63 1.06 -1.75
N LEU A 8 6.65 1.24 -2.63
CA LEU A 8 5.77 0.18 -3.11
C LEU A 8 6.59 -0.94 -3.76
N GLN A 9 7.52 -0.59 -4.67
CA GLN A 9 8.38 -1.56 -5.33
C GLN A 9 9.22 -2.35 -4.33
N VAL A 10 9.94 -1.68 -3.41
CA VAL A 10 10.76 -2.35 -2.40
C VAL A 10 9.93 -3.33 -1.55
N SER A 11 8.73 -2.91 -1.14
CA SER A 11 7.88 -3.74 -0.29
C SER A 11 7.32 -4.95 -1.07
N LEU A 12 6.99 -4.78 -2.36
CA LEU A 12 6.61 -5.88 -3.23
C LEU A 12 7.76 -6.86 -3.46
N ASP A 13 8.97 -6.36 -3.69
CA ASP A 13 10.18 -7.18 -3.86
C ASP A 13 10.45 -8.01 -2.59
N ASN A 14 10.27 -7.42 -1.41
CA ASN A 14 10.37 -8.14 -0.13
C ASN A 14 9.34 -9.26 -0.01
N ILE A 15 8.07 -8.97 -0.30
CA ILE A 15 6.99 -9.98 -0.29
C ILE A 15 7.32 -11.12 -1.27
N CYS A 16 7.71 -10.79 -2.50
CA CYS A 16 8.10 -11.77 -3.51
C CYS A 16 9.29 -12.62 -3.03
N GLY A 17 10.31 -12.01 -2.43
CA GLY A 17 11.46 -12.70 -1.87
C GLY A 17 11.09 -13.71 -0.77
N LEU A 18 10.10 -13.38 0.06
CA LEU A 18 9.59 -14.27 1.12
C LEU A 18 8.96 -15.54 0.55
N PHE A 19 8.22 -15.42 -0.55
CA PHE A 19 7.55 -16.57 -1.17
C PHE A 19 8.43 -17.33 -2.16
N ALA A 20 9.48 -16.71 -2.71
CA ALA A 20 10.39 -17.34 -3.67
C ALA A 20 11.47 -18.24 -3.03
N GLY A 21 11.53 -18.33 -1.69
CA GLY A 21 12.52 -19.16 -1.00
C GLY A 21 13.94 -18.57 -0.99
N SER A 22 14.05 -17.24 -1.10
CA SER A 22 15.30 -16.47 -0.93
C SER A 22 15.98 -16.84 0.41
N PRO A 23 17.33 -16.77 0.55
CA PRO A 23 18.01 -17.18 1.77
C PRO A 23 17.36 -16.55 2.98
N VAL A 24 16.84 -17.45 3.81
CA VAL A 24 16.02 -17.20 4.99
C VAL A 24 16.70 -16.15 5.86
N MET A 25 16.17 -14.92 5.84
CA MET A 25 16.50 -13.91 6.86
C MET A 25 16.36 -14.56 8.25
N SER A 26 17.27 -14.19 9.16
CA SER A 26 17.21 -14.73 10.52
C SER A 26 15.92 -14.29 11.21
N ASP A 27 15.46 -15.05 12.19
CA ASP A 27 14.26 -14.68 12.96
C ASP A 27 14.43 -13.32 13.65
N ALA A 28 15.66 -12.94 14.01
CA ALA A 28 15.99 -11.62 14.55
C ALA A 28 15.79 -10.50 13.53
N ASP A 29 16.21 -10.72 12.27
CA ASP A 29 16.02 -9.75 11.19
C ASP A 29 14.54 -9.58 10.86
N PHE A 30 13.77 -10.67 10.90
CA PHE A 30 12.30 -10.61 10.75
C PHE A 30 11.62 -9.86 11.90
N ALA A 31 12.06 -10.08 13.14
CA ALA A 31 11.52 -9.38 14.29
C ALA A 31 11.79 -7.87 14.23
N GLY A 32 13.02 -7.47 13.85
CA GLY A 32 13.38 -6.07 13.66
C GLY A 32 12.55 -5.41 12.56
N ARG A 33 12.43 -6.05 11.39
CA ARG A 33 11.62 -5.54 10.29
C ARG A 33 10.13 -5.46 10.64
N LEU A 34 9.62 -6.43 11.40
CA LEU A 34 8.23 -6.43 11.84
C LEU A 34 7.93 -5.25 12.79
N ASP A 35 8.88 -4.88 13.65
CA ASP A 35 8.74 -3.74 14.56
C ASP A 35 8.72 -2.40 13.80
N GLU A 36 9.62 -2.23 12.82
CA GLU A 36 9.62 -1.09 11.90
C GLU A 36 8.27 -0.95 11.14
N LEU A 37 7.73 -2.07 10.66
CA LEU A 37 6.45 -2.07 9.95
C LEU A 37 5.27 -1.79 10.88
N ARG A 38 5.30 -2.24 12.14
CA ARG A 38 4.26 -1.96 13.14
C ARG A 38 4.22 -0.48 13.53
N THR A 39 5.38 0.10 13.82
CA THR A 39 5.48 1.54 14.14
C THR A 39 4.98 2.40 12.99
N THR A 40 5.36 2.05 11.76
CA THR A 40 4.90 2.72 10.55
C THR A 40 3.39 2.57 10.33
N ALA A 41 2.85 1.36 10.49
CA ALA A 41 1.41 1.09 10.26
C ALA A 41 0.51 1.80 11.28
N ASN A 42 0.93 1.87 12.55
CA ASN A 42 0.17 2.57 13.58
C ASN A 42 0.10 4.08 13.29
N ALA A 43 1.22 4.70 12.89
CA ALA A 43 1.25 6.11 12.51
C ALA A 43 0.45 6.39 11.21
N ALA A 44 0.31 5.39 10.33
CA ALA A 44 -0.34 5.55 9.05
C ALA A 44 -1.85 5.28 9.05
N SER A 45 -2.44 4.75 10.13
CA SER A 45 -3.84 4.30 10.15
C SER A 45 -4.86 5.44 10.01
N GLU A 46 -4.69 6.51 10.78
CA GLU A 46 -5.53 7.70 10.72
C GLU A 46 -5.37 8.40 9.36
N HIS A 47 -4.13 8.62 8.95
CA HIS A 47 -3.78 9.19 7.64
C HIS A 47 -4.38 8.38 6.47
N ALA A 48 -4.33 7.04 6.51
CA ALA A 48 -4.94 6.19 5.49
C ALA A 48 -6.47 6.37 5.42
N THR A 49 -7.12 6.65 6.54
CA THR A 49 -8.56 6.90 6.58
C THR A 49 -8.90 8.23 5.92
N GLU A 50 -8.15 9.28 6.23
CA GLU A 50 -8.29 10.59 5.60
C GLU A 50 -8.04 10.53 4.09
N LEU A 51 -6.98 9.84 3.67
CA LEU A 51 -6.67 9.62 2.25
C LEU A 51 -7.80 8.88 1.52
N ARG A 52 -8.41 7.84 2.13
CA ARG A 52 -9.55 7.13 1.52
C ARG A 52 -10.75 8.04 1.32
N GLN A 53 -11.08 8.87 2.32
CA GLN A 53 -12.17 9.83 2.21
C GLN A 53 -11.90 10.87 1.13
N ALA A 54 -10.67 11.42 1.10
CA ALA A 54 -10.26 12.38 0.08
C ALA A 54 -10.31 11.79 -1.34
N LEU A 55 -9.87 10.54 -1.50
CA LEU A 55 -9.94 9.83 -2.79
C LEU A 55 -11.39 9.63 -3.23
N LEU A 56 -12.26 9.13 -2.33
CA LEU A 56 -13.67 8.94 -2.64
C LEU A 56 -14.35 10.25 -3.04
N GLY A 57 -14.08 11.33 -2.30
CA GLY A 57 -14.59 12.65 -2.64
C GLY A 57 -14.11 13.13 -4.01
N GLY A 58 -12.83 12.95 -4.34
CA GLY A 58 -12.28 13.32 -5.64
C GLY A 58 -12.88 12.50 -6.80
N LEU A 59 -13.05 11.19 -6.62
CA LEU A 59 -13.68 10.32 -7.60
C LEU A 59 -15.16 10.66 -7.82
N GLN A 60 -15.90 10.98 -6.76
CA GLN A 60 -17.29 11.42 -6.87
C GLN A 60 -17.40 12.77 -7.59
N GLN A 61 -16.49 13.70 -7.32
CA GLN A 61 -16.42 14.99 -8.02
C GLN A 61 -16.16 14.83 -9.51
N ASP A 62 -15.20 13.97 -9.91
CA ASP A 62 -14.94 13.72 -11.34
C ASP A 62 -16.11 12.96 -11.99
N ALA A 63 -16.70 11.98 -11.31
CA ALA A 63 -17.84 11.22 -11.80
C ALA A 63 -19.11 12.07 -12.01
N ALA A 64 -19.26 13.17 -11.27
CA ALA A 64 -20.33 14.14 -11.47
C ALA A 64 -20.18 14.96 -12.78
N ILE A 65 -18.99 14.98 -13.39
CA ILE A 65 -18.75 15.66 -14.66
C ILE A 65 -19.25 14.78 -15.81
N THR A 66 -20.41 15.13 -16.34
CA THR A 66 -21.01 14.35 -17.45
C THR A 66 -20.24 14.54 -18.76
N PRO A 67 -20.30 13.57 -19.70
CA PRO A 67 -19.71 13.70 -21.02
C PRO A 67 -20.17 14.95 -21.80
N GLU A 68 -21.43 15.36 -21.63
CA GLU A 68 -21.99 16.56 -22.27
C GLU A 68 -21.39 17.83 -21.68
N THR A 69 -21.15 17.85 -20.36
CA THR A 69 -20.51 18.96 -19.67
C THR A 69 -19.06 19.11 -20.15
N LEU A 70 -18.34 18.00 -20.24
CA LEU A 70 -16.98 17.98 -20.76
C LEU A 70 -16.92 18.43 -22.23
N SER A 71 -17.82 17.93 -23.08
CA SER A 71 -17.92 18.31 -24.49
C SER A 71 -18.19 19.82 -24.65
N ARG A 72 -19.04 20.38 -23.77
CA ARG A 72 -19.29 21.83 -23.73
C ARG A 72 -18.06 22.62 -23.32
N TRP A 73 -17.31 22.16 -22.32
CA TRP A 73 -16.08 22.82 -21.90
C TRP A 73 -15.05 22.83 -23.02
N ILE A 74 -14.87 21.69 -23.71
CA ILE A 74 -13.97 21.56 -24.85
C ILE A 74 -14.40 22.50 -26.00
N GLY A 75 -15.67 22.42 -26.41
CA GLY A 75 -16.20 23.22 -27.51
C GLY A 75 -16.12 24.74 -27.25
N ARG A 76 -16.23 25.15 -25.99
CA ARG A 76 -16.11 26.56 -25.56
C ARG A 76 -14.70 26.96 -25.13
N ARG A 77 -13.71 26.07 -25.25
CA ARG A 77 -12.32 26.31 -24.82
C ARG A 77 -12.22 26.81 -23.37
N GLN A 78 -13.01 26.19 -22.48
CA GLN A 78 -13.02 26.46 -21.05
C GLN A 78 -11.79 25.83 -20.38
N THR A 79 -10.61 26.36 -20.68
CA THR A 79 -9.31 25.81 -20.29
C THR A 79 -9.14 25.75 -18.77
N ALA A 80 -9.64 26.74 -18.03
CA ALA A 80 -9.58 26.73 -16.57
C ALA A 80 -10.30 25.51 -15.96
N GLN A 81 -11.49 25.17 -16.47
CA GLN A 81 -12.26 24.01 -16.01
C GLN A 81 -11.56 22.69 -16.38
N LEU A 82 -10.98 22.63 -17.58
CA LEU A 82 -10.22 21.46 -18.04
C LEU A 82 -8.95 21.24 -17.20
N HIS A 83 -8.23 22.32 -16.87
CA HIS A 83 -7.06 22.26 -15.98
C HIS A 83 -7.45 21.83 -14.57
N ALA A 84 -8.48 22.45 -13.98
CA ALA A 84 -8.94 22.08 -12.64
C ALA A 84 -9.35 20.59 -12.56
N ARG A 85 -9.95 20.05 -13.62
CA ARG A 85 -10.25 18.61 -13.70
C ARG A 85 -8.98 17.76 -13.79
N ALA A 86 -8.01 18.16 -14.62
CA ALA A 86 -6.73 17.46 -14.71
C ALA A 86 -6.02 17.43 -13.34
N ASP A 87 -5.96 18.58 -12.65
CA ASP A 87 -5.36 18.70 -11.31
C ASP A 87 -6.05 17.78 -10.29
N LEU A 88 -7.39 17.69 -10.34
CA LEU A 88 -8.17 16.79 -9.49
C LEU A 88 -7.82 15.32 -9.74
N ILE A 89 -7.70 14.92 -11.01
CA ILE A 89 -7.34 13.55 -11.40
C ILE A 89 -5.91 13.24 -10.96
N GLU A 90 -4.96 14.15 -11.18
CA GLU A 90 -3.56 13.99 -10.75
C GLU A 90 -3.42 13.86 -9.22
N LYS A 91 -4.17 14.68 -8.48
CA LYS A 91 -4.24 14.58 -7.02
C LYS A 91 -4.83 13.24 -6.59
N SER A 92 -5.93 12.82 -7.20
CA SER A 92 -6.58 11.53 -6.90
C SER A 92 -5.64 10.35 -7.18
N ALA A 93 -4.90 10.39 -8.30
CA ALA A 93 -3.90 9.39 -8.63
C ALA A 93 -2.77 9.34 -7.59
N THR A 94 -2.29 10.50 -7.15
CA THR A 94 -1.25 10.59 -6.11
C THR A 94 -1.72 9.95 -4.79
N ILE A 95 -2.94 10.26 -4.36
CA ILE A 95 -3.56 9.68 -3.16
C ILE A 95 -3.71 8.16 -3.31
N ALA A 96 -4.16 7.68 -4.47
CA ALA A 96 -4.31 6.25 -4.73
C ALA A 96 -2.98 5.50 -4.64
N VAL A 97 -1.89 6.06 -5.17
CA VAL A 97 -0.55 5.46 -5.05
C VAL A 97 -0.08 5.43 -3.60
N GLU A 98 -0.35 6.47 -2.82
CA GLU A 98 0.00 6.51 -1.41
C GLU A 98 -0.77 5.44 -0.61
N LEU A 99 -2.08 5.32 -0.82
CA LEU A 99 -2.90 4.25 -0.23
C LEU A 99 -2.43 2.86 -0.63
N ALA A 100 -2.04 2.67 -1.89
CA ALA A 100 -1.47 1.40 -2.36
C ALA A 100 -0.16 1.09 -1.63
N THR A 101 0.70 2.08 -1.42
CA THR A 101 1.94 1.93 -0.67
C THR A 101 1.68 1.48 0.77
N LEU A 102 0.74 2.12 1.46
CA LEU A 102 0.35 1.73 2.82
C LEU A 102 -0.21 0.31 2.88
N SER A 103 -1.03 -0.06 1.90
CA SER A 103 -1.62 -1.41 1.79
C SER A 103 -0.56 -2.48 1.58
N VAL A 104 0.48 -2.20 0.78
CA VAL A 104 1.59 -3.13 0.57
C VAL A 104 2.46 -3.27 1.82
N LEU A 105 2.70 -2.19 2.58
CA LEU A 105 3.41 -2.28 3.86
C LEU A 105 2.65 -3.15 4.87
N ASP A 106 1.33 -3.01 4.93
CA ASP A 106 0.48 -3.90 5.74
C ASP A 106 0.57 -5.36 5.28
N ALA A 107 0.58 -5.59 3.96
CA ALA A 107 0.77 -6.93 3.40
C ALA A 107 2.14 -7.52 3.78
N GLU A 108 3.23 -6.75 3.66
CA GLU A 108 4.58 -7.16 4.08
C GLU A 108 4.60 -7.56 5.57
N ARG A 109 3.98 -6.74 6.43
CA ARG A 109 3.85 -7.01 7.86
C ARG A 109 3.15 -8.34 8.15
N ILE A 110 2.02 -8.57 7.47
CA ILE A 110 1.22 -9.80 7.62
C ILE A 110 2.00 -11.01 7.13
N SER A 111 2.67 -10.91 5.98
CA SER A 111 3.51 -11.98 5.42
C SER A 111 4.65 -12.37 6.36
N ILE A 112 5.39 -11.39 6.89
CA ILE A 112 6.46 -11.64 7.87
C ILE A 112 5.89 -12.32 9.12
N SER A 113 4.77 -11.82 9.64
CA SER A 113 4.11 -12.42 10.82
C SER A 113 3.71 -13.87 10.58
N ALA A 114 3.19 -14.19 9.38
CA ALA A 114 2.81 -15.55 9.02
C ALA A 114 4.03 -16.49 8.91
N VAL A 115 5.15 -16.01 8.35
CA VAL A 115 6.40 -16.77 8.27
C VAL A 115 6.92 -17.10 9.67
N LEU A 116 7.00 -16.10 10.56
CA LEU A 116 7.45 -16.30 11.94
C LEU A 116 6.54 -17.28 12.69
N ALA A 117 5.22 -17.13 12.59
CA ALA A 117 4.27 -18.03 13.23
C ALA A 117 4.45 -19.49 12.74
N ARG A 118 4.70 -19.68 11.43
CA ARG A 118 4.96 -21.01 10.87
C ARG A 118 6.26 -21.60 11.38
N ARG A 119 7.34 -20.82 11.49
CA ARG A 119 8.62 -21.29 12.06
C ARG A 119 8.48 -21.71 13.51
N GLN A 120 7.77 -20.93 14.32
CA GLN A 120 7.48 -21.26 15.71
C GLN A 120 6.69 -22.57 15.82
N ALA A 121 5.67 -22.77 14.98
CA ALA A 121 4.90 -24.00 14.95
C ALA A 121 5.76 -25.23 14.61
N VAL A 122 6.66 -25.11 13.61
CA VAL A 122 7.59 -26.18 13.24
C VAL A 122 8.58 -26.49 14.36
N ALA A 123 9.15 -25.47 15.01
CA ALA A 123 10.09 -25.67 16.12
C ALA A 123 9.46 -26.46 17.28
N VAL A 124 8.19 -26.17 17.61
CA VAL A 124 7.43 -26.91 18.62
C VAL A 124 7.15 -28.37 18.20
N GLN A 125 6.92 -28.62 16.91
CA GLN A 125 6.73 -29.97 16.39
C GLN A 125 8.02 -30.80 16.46
N VAL A 126 9.15 -30.24 16.03
CA VAL A 126 10.45 -30.93 16.05
C VAL A 126 10.87 -31.29 17.49
N GLN A 127 10.67 -30.38 18.45
CA GLN A 127 10.95 -30.66 19.87
C GLN A 127 10.08 -31.78 20.46
N ARG A 128 8.95 -32.10 19.84
CA ARG A 128 8.04 -33.17 20.28
C ARG A 128 8.41 -34.53 19.69
N ASP A 129 9.11 -34.53 18.55
CA ASP A 129 9.49 -35.74 17.81
C ASP A 129 10.92 -36.24 18.17
N ASP A 130 11.71 -35.46 18.92
CA ASP A 130 12.97 -35.90 19.55
C ASP A 130 12.71 -36.35 21.01
N PRO A 131 12.55 -37.65 21.30
CA PRO A 131 12.51 -38.14 22.69
C PRO A 131 13.92 -38.17 23.32
N PRO A 132 14.02 -38.12 24.67
CA PRO A 132 15.29 -38.21 25.40
C PRO A 132 16.00 -39.56 25.25
#